data_AF-A0A2Z6LLM4-F1
#
_entry.id   AF-A0A2Z6LLM4-F1
#
_cell.length_a   1.000
_cell.length_b   1.000
_cell.length_c   1.000
_cell.angle_alpha   90.00
_cell.angle_beta   90.00
_cell.angle_gamma   90.00
#
_symmetry.space_group_name_H-M   'P 1'
#
loop_
_entity.id
_entity.type
_entity.pdbx_description
1 polymer ?
#
loop_
_entity_poly.entity_id
_entity_poly.type
_entity_poly.pdbx_seq_one_letter_code
_entity_poly.pdbx_strand_id
1 'polypeptide(L)'
;MFIQMVEAELERREQEGTYNGGFKGQSHFFGYEGRCGLPTNFDSTYCYALGYGAGALLQSGKTGLISSVGNLGAPVEEWTVGGTALTSLMDVERRHGKFKPVIKKAMVELEEAPFKKFASLRDEWALTNCYISPGPIQFTGPGSDAISHTLLLELGVQA
;
A
#
# COMPACT_ATOMS: atom_id res chain seq x y z
N MET A 1 -11.54 16.09 14.07
CA MET A 1 -12.61 16.14 13.05
C MET A 1 -13.57 14.96 13.18
N PHE A 2 -13.25 13.75 12.70
CA PHE A 2 -14.23 12.64 12.70
C PHE A 2 -14.77 12.27 14.09
N ILE A 3 -13.90 12.11 15.10
CA ILE A 3 -14.33 11.84 16.48
C ILE A 3 -15.33 12.90 16.97
N GLN A 4 -15.01 14.18 16.79
CA GLN A 4 -15.89 15.30 17.19
C GLN A 4 -17.23 15.29 16.44
N MET A 5 -17.24 14.93 15.15
CA MET A 5 -18.49 14.82 14.38
C MET A 5 -19.37 13.66 14.87
N VAL A 6 -18.75 12.54 15.25
CA VAL A 6 -19.47 11.39 15.82
C VAL A 6 -19.99 11.73 17.22
N GLU A 7 -19.19 12.38 18.06
CA GLU A 7 -19.62 12.84 19.40
C GLU A 7 -20.86 13.73 19.29
N ALA A 8 -20.83 14.76 18.45
CA ALA A 8 -21.96 15.66 18.25
C ALA A 8 -23.23 14.93 17.75
N GLU A 9 -23.08 13.96 16.84
CA GLU A 9 -24.21 13.17 16.34
C GLU A 9 -24.77 12.21 17.40
N LEU A 10 -23.92 11.61 18.23
CA LEU A 10 -24.36 10.71 19.30
C LEU A 10 -25.00 11.48 20.47
N GLU A 11 -24.49 12.66 20.81
CA GLU A 11 -25.13 13.57 21.78
C GLU A 11 -26.54 13.96 21.34
N ARG A 12 -26.73 14.29 20.05
CA ARG A 12 -28.06 14.56 19.48
C ARG A 12 -28.99 13.35 19.63
N ARG A 13 -28.51 12.14 19.34
CA ARG A 13 -29.31 10.90 19.47
C ARG A 13 -29.64 10.56 20.92
N GLU A 14 -28.75 10.86 21.86
CA GLU A 14 -28.99 10.70 23.29
C GLU A 14 -30.12 11.64 23.76
N GLN A 15 -30.12 12.90 23.32
CA GLN A 15 -31.21 13.86 23.59
C GLN A 15 -32.56 13.41 23.02
N GLU A 16 -32.55 12.73 21.87
CA GLU A 16 -33.74 12.13 21.24
C GLU A 16 -34.14 10.78 21.84
N GLY A 17 -33.34 10.22 22.76
CA GLY A 17 -33.59 8.90 23.36
C GLY A 17 -33.37 7.72 22.41
N THR A 18 -32.67 7.92 21.27
CA THR A 18 -32.39 6.88 20.26
C THR A 18 -31.01 6.23 20.41
N TYR A 19 -30.21 6.70 21.36
CA TYR A 19 -28.91 6.14 21.70
C TYR A 19 -28.72 6.12 23.21
N ASN A 20 -28.30 4.97 23.74
CA ASN A 20 -28.07 4.73 25.18
C ASN A 20 -26.67 4.18 25.48
N GLY A 21 -25.77 4.21 24.50
CA GLY A 21 -24.41 3.69 24.61
C GLY A 21 -23.40 4.73 25.12
N GLY A 22 -22.23 4.27 25.54
CA GLY A 22 -21.09 5.14 25.85
C GLY A 22 -20.11 5.19 24.68
N PHE A 23 -19.80 6.39 24.19
CA PHE A 23 -18.76 6.58 23.17
C PHE A 23 -17.55 7.31 23.77
N LYS A 24 -16.35 6.78 23.53
CA LYS A 24 -15.08 7.40 23.93
C LYS A 24 -14.05 7.23 22.81
N GLY A 25 -13.93 8.24 21.96
CA GLY A 25 -12.97 8.23 20.86
C GLY A 25 -11.52 8.25 21.36
N GLN A 26 -10.65 7.50 20.69
CA GLN A 26 -9.20 7.59 20.84
C GLN A 26 -8.57 7.76 19.46
N SER A 27 -7.79 8.82 19.29
CA SER A 27 -7.10 9.09 18.03
C SER A 27 -5.69 8.51 18.05
N HIS A 28 -5.31 7.83 16.97
CA HIS A 28 -3.94 7.40 16.71
C HIS A 28 -3.49 7.95 15.36
N PHE A 29 -2.20 8.26 15.24
CA PHE A 29 -1.61 8.68 13.97
C PHE A 29 -0.24 8.04 13.81
N PHE A 30 -0.21 6.90 13.12
CA PHE A 30 1.00 6.14 12.84
C PHE A 30 1.55 6.54 11.46
N GLY A 31 2.85 6.82 11.39
CA GLY A 31 3.50 7.19 10.13
C GLY A 31 5.02 7.26 10.21
N TYR A 32 5.59 8.10 11.09
CA TYR A 32 7.05 8.31 11.16
C TYR A 32 7.79 7.04 11.60
N GLU A 33 7.24 6.33 12.57
CA GLU A 33 7.76 5.07 13.11
C GLU A 33 7.88 3.95 12.08
N GLY A 34 7.09 4.01 10.99
CA GLY A 34 7.12 3.01 9.93
C GLY A 34 8.14 3.29 8.81
N ARG A 35 8.73 4.49 8.74
CA ARG A 35 9.59 4.91 7.60
C ARG A 35 11.05 4.55 7.73
N CYS A 36 11.52 4.31 8.96
CA CYS A 36 12.93 4.00 9.25
C CYS A 36 13.06 2.67 10.04
N GLY A 37 12.09 1.78 9.91
CA GLY A 37 12.16 0.42 10.45
C GLY A 37 13.08 -0.48 9.62
N LEU A 38 13.36 -1.68 10.13
CA LEU A 38 14.05 -2.70 9.34
C LEU A 38 13.15 -3.13 8.15
N PRO A 39 13.68 -3.17 6.91
CA PRO A 39 12.92 -3.62 5.75
C PRO A 39 12.59 -5.10 5.87
N THR A 40 11.45 -5.53 5.32
CA THR A 40 11.10 -6.96 5.22
C THR A 40 12.13 -7.73 4.37
N ASN A 41 12.12 -9.07 4.39
CA ASN A 41 12.93 -9.85 3.46
C ASN A 41 12.61 -9.50 1.99
N PHE A 42 11.32 -9.27 1.69
CA PHE A 42 10.87 -8.82 0.38
C PHE A 42 11.50 -7.47 -0.01
N ASP A 43 11.37 -6.44 0.83
CA ASP A 43 11.90 -5.10 0.53
C ASP A 43 13.43 -5.09 0.47
N SER A 44 14.10 -5.88 1.31
CA SER A 44 15.56 -6.04 1.30
C SER A 44 16.03 -6.59 -0.04
N THR A 45 15.38 -7.68 -0.50
CA THR A 45 15.72 -8.35 -1.76
C THR A 45 15.36 -7.47 -2.97
N TYR A 46 14.17 -6.89 -2.96
CA TYR A 46 13.67 -6.02 -4.02
C TYR A 46 14.55 -4.77 -4.19
N CYS A 47 14.88 -4.07 -3.10
CA CYS A 47 15.77 -2.91 -3.16
C CYS A 47 17.18 -3.27 -3.63
N TYR A 48 17.71 -4.42 -3.22
CA TYR A 48 19.00 -4.90 -3.69
C TYR A 48 18.98 -5.16 -5.20
N ALA A 49 17.96 -5.88 -5.70
CA ALA A 49 17.79 -6.15 -7.13
C ALA A 49 17.63 -4.86 -7.95
N LEU A 50 16.88 -3.88 -7.46
CA LEU A 50 16.76 -2.57 -8.10
C LEU A 50 18.11 -1.85 -8.24
N GLY A 51 18.90 -1.81 -7.16
CA GLY A 51 20.23 -1.19 -7.17
C GLY A 51 21.20 -1.90 -8.11
N TYR A 52 21.21 -3.24 -8.08
CA TYR A 52 22.03 -4.05 -8.98
C TYR A 52 21.63 -3.84 -10.46
N GLY A 53 20.32 -3.85 -10.74
CA GLY A 53 19.76 -3.57 -12.06
C GLY A 53 20.15 -2.19 -12.59
N ALA A 54 20.12 -1.16 -11.73
CA ALA A 54 20.56 0.18 -12.11
C ALA A 54 22.04 0.23 -12.52
N GLY A 55 22.90 -0.50 -11.78
CA GLY A 55 24.32 -0.65 -12.12
C GLY A 55 24.53 -1.33 -13.49
N ALA A 56 23.80 -2.41 -13.75
CA ALA A 56 23.86 -3.13 -15.04
C ALA A 56 23.36 -2.26 -16.22
N LEU A 57 22.30 -1.48 -16.02
CA LEU A 57 21.79 -0.53 -17.02
C LEU A 57 22.83 0.54 -17.34
N LEU A 58 23.48 1.10 -16.31
CA LEU A 58 24.54 2.10 -16.47
C LEU A 58 25.75 1.53 -17.21
N GLN A 59 26.20 0.34 -16.81
CA GLN A 59 27.30 -0.37 -17.48
C GLN A 59 27.00 -0.62 -18.96
N SER A 60 25.73 -0.85 -19.30
CA SER A 60 25.25 -1.05 -20.67
C SER A 60 25.02 0.27 -21.45
N GLY A 61 25.41 1.42 -20.88
CA GLY A 61 25.30 2.74 -21.51
C GLY A 61 23.86 3.26 -21.62
N LYS A 62 22.93 2.78 -20.80
CA LYS A 62 21.52 3.23 -20.82
C LYS A 62 21.32 4.46 -19.92
N THR A 63 20.38 5.32 -20.30
CA THR A 63 19.98 6.52 -19.54
C THR A 63 18.47 6.77 -19.66
N GLY A 64 17.90 7.58 -18.76
CA GLY A 64 16.47 7.92 -18.77
C GLY A 64 15.55 6.76 -18.41
N LEU A 65 16.07 5.72 -17.76
CA LEU A 65 15.33 4.54 -17.33
C LEU A 65 15.20 4.51 -15.80
N ILE A 66 14.06 4.02 -15.31
CA ILE A 66 13.86 3.61 -13.92
C ILE A 66 14.18 2.11 -13.85
N SER A 67 15.10 1.70 -12.97
CA SER A 67 15.35 0.28 -12.69
C SER A 67 14.05 -0.38 -12.22
N SER A 68 13.70 -1.51 -12.80
CA SER A 68 12.42 -2.18 -12.55
C SER A 68 12.63 -3.68 -12.34
N VAL A 69 11.92 -4.25 -11.37
CA VAL A 69 11.85 -5.69 -11.15
C VAL A 69 10.41 -6.16 -11.36
N GLY A 70 10.24 -7.25 -12.09
CA GLY A 70 8.96 -7.87 -12.40
C GLY A 70 8.87 -9.30 -11.85
N ASN A 71 7.69 -9.90 -11.97
CA ASN A 71 7.39 -11.24 -11.46
C ASN A 71 7.51 -11.36 -9.92
N LEU A 72 7.10 -10.31 -9.18
CA LEU A 72 7.33 -10.17 -7.74
C LEU A 72 6.54 -11.14 -6.85
N GLY A 73 5.61 -11.93 -7.40
CA GLY A 73 4.91 -13.00 -6.68
C GLY A 73 5.54 -14.38 -6.85
N ALA A 74 6.53 -14.53 -7.73
CA ALA A 74 7.29 -15.76 -7.90
C ALA A 74 8.49 -15.79 -6.93
N PRO A 75 9.15 -16.96 -6.76
CA PRO A 75 10.44 -17.04 -6.09
C PRO A 75 11.44 -16.05 -6.67
N VAL A 76 12.37 -15.58 -5.82
CA VAL A 76 13.33 -14.51 -6.16
C VAL A 76 14.17 -14.87 -7.39
N GLU A 77 14.48 -16.15 -7.56
CA GLU A 77 15.25 -16.67 -8.69
C GLU A 77 14.55 -16.49 -10.04
N GLU A 78 13.22 -16.30 -10.03
CA GLU A 78 12.38 -16.10 -11.21
C GLU A 78 12.03 -14.62 -11.45
N TRP A 79 12.57 -13.71 -10.63
CA TRP A 79 12.36 -12.28 -10.83
C TRP A 79 13.09 -11.78 -12.08
N THR A 80 12.42 -10.92 -12.83
CA THR A 80 13.00 -10.28 -14.01
C THR A 80 13.48 -8.89 -13.67
N VAL A 81 14.72 -8.52 -14.03
CA VAL A 81 15.29 -7.19 -13.79
C VAL A 81 15.51 -6.46 -15.11
N GLY A 82 15.13 -5.19 -15.18
CA GLY A 82 15.26 -4.38 -16.39
C GLY A 82 15.15 -2.88 -16.13
N GLY A 83 14.82 -2.11 -17.17
CA GLY A 83 14.62 -0.67 -17.08
C GLY A 83 13.36 -0.22 -17.81
N THR A 84 12.51 0.53 -17.12
CA THR A 84 11.31 1.16 -17.68
C THR A 84 11.62 2.59 -18.09
N ALA A 85 11.21 3.01 -19.28
CA ALA A 85 11.44 4.38 -19.74
C ALA A 85 10.71 5.40 -18.84
N LEU A 86 11.44 6.36 -18.28
CA LEU A 86 10.85 7.37 -17.39
C LEU A 86 9.68 8.11 -18.05
N THR A 87 9.83 8.43 -19.34
CA THR A 87 8.83 9.17 -20.12
C THR A 87 7.53 8.41 -20.34
N SER A 88 7.53 7.08 -20.29
CA SER A 88 6.29 6.30 -20.44
C SER A 88 5.38 6.39 -19.22
N LEU A 89 5.88 6.94 -18.10
CA LEU A 89 5.14 7.15 -16.86
C LEU A 89 4.73 8.62 -16.66
N MET A 90 5.11 9.50 -17.59
CA MET A 90 4.86 10.93 -17.46
C MET A 90 3.51 11.35 -18.07
N ASP A 91 2.90 12.33 -17.43
CA ASP A 91 1.71 13.05 -17.88
C ASP A 91 1.95 14.57 -17.73
N VAL A 92 1.08 15.40 -18.29
CA VAL A 92 1.17 16.86 -18.22
C VAL A 92 0.15 17.40 -17.23
N GLU A 93 0.61 17.89 -16.08
CA GLU A 93 -0.23 18.52 -15.06
C GLU A 93 0.01 20.04 -14.99
N ARG A 94 -1.04 20.80 -14.64
CA ARG A 94 -0.91 22.23 -14.37
C ARG A 94 -0.59 22.46 -12.88
N ARG A 95 0.62 22.92 -12.58
CA ARG A 95 1.07 23.26 -11.22
C ARG A 95 1.53 24.70 -11.12
N HIS A 96 0.99 25.44 -10.15
CA HIS A 96 1.24 26.88 -9.97
C HIS A 96 1.07 27.67 -11.29
N GLY A 97 -0.01 27.38 -12.02
CA GLY A 97 -0.37 28.06 -13.27
C GLY A 97 0.38 27.60 -14.52
N LYS A 98 1.44 26.79 -14.42
CA LYS A 98 2.26 26.31 -15.55
C LYS A 98 2.05 24.81 -15.80
N PHE A 99 2.06 24.39 -17.07
CA PHE A 99 2.08 22.98 -17.44
C PHE A 99 3.48 22.39 -17.20
N LYS A 100 3.55 21.27 -16.48
CA LYS A 100 4.80 20.58 -16.14
C LYS A 100 4.65 19.07 -16.39
N PRO A 101 5.66 18.41 -16.97
CA PRO A 101 5.66 16.97 -17.06
C PRO A 101 5.91 16.38 -15.67
N VAL A 102 5.08 15.43 -15.26
CA VAL A 102 5.13 14.79 -13.94
C VAL A 102 4.75 13.32 -14.05
N ILE A 103 5.21 12.49 -13.11
CA ILE A 103 4.68 11.13 -12.98
C ILE A 103 3.34 11.22 -12.26
N LYS A 104 2.29 10.71 -12.91
CA LYS A 104 0.94 10.66 -12.32
C LYS A 104 0.96 9.70 -11.12
N LYS A 105 0.34 10.11 -10.01
CA LYS A 105 0.17 9.23 -8.85
C LYS A 105 -0.83 8.13 -9.20
N ALA A 106 -0.42 6.87 -9.06
CA ALA A 106 -1.33 5.73 -9.09
C ALA A 106 -2.19 5.77 -7.83
N MET A 107 -3.52 5.83 -8.01
CA MET A 107 -4.50 5.81 -6.93
C MET A 107 -5.08 4.40 -6.82
N VAL A 108 -5.87 4.13 -5.77
CA VAL A 108 -6.58 2.85 -5.66
C VAL A 108 -7.57 2.71 -6.80
N GLU A 109 -7.47 1.61 -7.55
CA GLU A 109 -8.42 1.25 -8.61
C GLU A 109 -9.64 0.55 -8.00
N LEU A 110 -10.80 1.21 -8.02
CA LEU A 110 -12.01 0.75 -7.34
C LEU A 110 -12.66 -0.47 -8.01
N GLU A 111 -12.29 -0.75 -9.25
CA GLU A 111 -12.80 -1.89 -10.01
C GLU A 111 -11.86 -3.12 -9.96
N GLU A 112 -10.72 -3.00 -9.28
CA GLU A 112 -9.71 -4.05 -9.26
C GLU A 112 -9.76 -4.93 -8.00
N ALA A 113 -9.06 -6.07 -8.06
CA ALA A 113 -9.14 -7.14 -7.08
C ALA A 113 -8.92 -6.68 -5.61
N PRO A 114 -7.92 -5.82 -5.28
CA PRO A 114 -7.72 -5.38 -3.90
C PRO A 114 -8.94 -4.67 -3.30
N PHE A 115 -9.52 -3.70 -4.03
CA PHE A 115 -10.68 -2.96 -3.53
C PHE A 115 -11.94 -3.83 -3.52
N LYS A 116 -12.15 -4.66 -4.55
CA LYS A 116 -13.30 -5.57 -4.60
C LYS A 116 -13.30 -6.56 -3.44
N LYS A 117 -12.14 -7.07 -3.02
CA LYS A 117 -12.00 -7.94 -1.84
C LYS A 117 -12.37 -7.22 -0.54
N PHE A 118 -11.93 -5.97 -0.36
CA PHE A 118 -12.37 -5.14 0.76
C PHE A 118 -13.89 -4.91 0.72
N ALA A 119 -14.43 -4.50 -0.43
CA ALA A 119 -15.84 -4.19 -0.60
C ALA A 119 -16.75 -5.41 -0.31
N SER A 120 -16.30 -6.62 -0.65
CA SER A 120 -17.07 -7.85 -0.40
C SER A 120 -17.17 -8.24 1.08
N LEU A 121 -16.30 -7.71 1.95
CA LEU A 121 -16.19 -8.12 3.36
C LEU A 121 -16.56 -7.00 4.35
N ARG A 122 -16.48 -5.73 3.94
CA ARG A 122 -16.61 -4.57 4.84
C ARG A 122 -17.94 -4.49 5.59
N ASP A 123 -19.04 -5.00 5.01
CA ASP A 123 -20.37 -4.92 5.64
C ASP A 123 -20.49 -5.90 6.81
N GLU A 124 -19.90 -7.10 6.66
CA GLU A 124 -19.77 -8.05 7.77
C GLU A 124 -18.82 -7.50 8.84
N TRP A 125 -17.63 -7.04 8.42
CA TRP A 125 -16.63 -6.48 9.34
C TRP A 125 -17.12 -5.26 10.12
N ALA A 126 -18.10 -4.51 9.59
CA ALA A 126 -18.71 -3.38 10.29
C ALA A 126 -19.61 -3.81 11.46
N LEU A 127 -20.15 -5.03 11.44
CA LEU A 127 -21.16 -5.51 12.39
C LEU A 127 -20.63 -6.60 13.32
N THR A 128 -19.63 -7.38 12.89
CA THR A 128 -19.10 -8.53 13.62
C THR A 128 -17.62 -8.36 13.95
N ASN A 129 -17.20 -8.97 15.07
CA ASN A 129 -15.81 -8.94 15.52
C ASN A 129 -14.96 -9.92 14.69
N CYS A 130 -14.44 -9.46 13.55
CA CYS A 130 -13.60 -10.22 12.62
C CYS A 130 -12.14 -9.74 12.61
N TYR A 131 -11.58 -9.40 13.78
CA TYR A 131 -10.24 -8.84 13.88
C TYR A 131 -9.15 -9.86 13.53
N ILE A 132 -8.13 -9.39 12.82
CA ILE A 132 -6.89 -10.13 12.57
C ILE A 132 -5.78 -9.42 13.32
N SER A 133 -4.97 -10.19 14.05
CA SER A 133 -3.84 -9.69 14.84
C SER A 133 -2.52 -10.10 14.16
N PRO A 134 -2.01 -9.33 13.18
CA PRO A 134 -0.73 -9.62 12.57
C PRO A 134 0.39 -9.49 13.62
N GLY A 135 1.36 -10.40 13.56
CA GLY A 135 2.56 -10.34 14.38
C GLY A 135 3.59 -9.32 13.88
N PRO A 136 4.69 -9.11 14.61
CA PRO A 136 5.83 -8.34 14.13
C PRO A 136 6.46 -8.98 12.89
N ILE A 137 7.16 -8.17 12.09
CA ILE A 137 7.97 -8.67 10.97
C ILE A 137 8.93 -9.76 11.48
N GLN A 138 8.90 -10.92 10.82
CA GLN A 138 9.85 -12.00 11.06
C GLN A 138 10.89 -12.00 9.95
N PHE A 139 12.14 -12.27 10.30
CA PHE A 139 13.26 -12.37 9.34
C PHE A 139 13.68 -13.81 9.06
N THR A 140 13.19 -14.74 9.88
CA THR A 140 13.46 -16.18 9.78
C THR A 140 12.20 -16.97 10.10
N GLY A 141 12.13 -18.19 9.59
CA GLY A 141 11.02 -19.11 9.85
C GLY A 141 9.78 -18.86 8.98
N PRO A 142 8.69 -19.61 9.23
CA PRO A 142 7.48 -19.52 8.43
C PRO A 142 6.91 -18.09 8.40
N GLY A 143 6.63 -17.57 7.20
CA GLY A 143 6.03 -16.24 7.01
C GLY A 143 7.02 -15.07 6.93
N SER A 144 8.34 -15.29 7.06
CA SER A 144 9.34 -14.21 6.89
C SER A 144 9.37 -13.59 5.50
N ASP A 145 8.94 -14.35 4.49
CA ASP A 145 8.91 -13.94 3.09
C ASP A 145 7.49 -13.59 2.61
N ALA A 146 6.56 -13.35 3.55
CA ALA A 146 5.22 -12.90 3.22
C ALA A 146 5.25 -11.54 2.51
N ILE A 147 4.45 -11.44 1.44
CA ILE A 147 4.24 -10.19 0.70
C ILE A 147 2.88 -9.60 1.03
N SER A 148 2.65 -8.33 0.66
CA SER A 148 1.39 -7.65 0.94
C SER A 148 0.19 -8.33 0.25
N HIS A 149 -0.97 -8.31 0.90
CA HIS A 149 -2.22 -8.80 0.28
C HIS A 149 -2.56 -8.06 -1.01
N THR A 150 -2.21 -6.76 -1.13
CA THR A 150 -2.39 -5.99 -2.36
C THR A 150 -1.65 -6.64 -3.53
N LEU A 151 -0.36 -6.94 -3.36
CA LEU A 151 0.45 -7.57 -4.40
C LEU A 151 -0.06 -8.97 -4.75
N LEU A 152 -0.46 -9.77 -3.76
CA LEU A 152 -1.05 -11.10 -4.00
C LEU A 152 -2.32 -11.01 -4.86
N LEU A 153 -3.24 -10.11 -4.51
CA LEU A 153 -4.51 -9.94 -5.20
C LEU A 153 -4.33 -9.40 -6.63
N GLU A 154 -3.40 -8.46 -6.83
CA GLU A 154 -3.06 -7.93 -8.16
C GLU A 154 -2.45 -9.00 -9.07
N LEU A 155 -1.71 -9.96 -8.50
CA LEU A 155 -1.13 -11.09 -9.23
C LEU A 155 -2.10 -12.27 -9.40
N GLY A 156 -3.33 -12.16 -8.91
CA GLY A 156 -4.33 -13.24 -9.00
C GLY A 156 -4.06 -14.43 -8.08
N VAL A 157 -3.17 -14.29 -7.10
CA VAL A 157 -2.92 -15.28 -6.06
C VAL A 157 -3.99 -15.12 -4.97
N GLN A 158 -4.56 -16.23 -4.49
CA GLN A 158 -5.51 -16.17 -3.38
C GLN A 158 -4.81 -15.62 -2.13
N ALA A 159 -5.31 -14.49 -1.63
CA ALA A 159 -4.83 -13.77 -0.46
C ALA A 159 -5.66 -14.06 0.79
#